data_AF-A0A8D8C0M4-F1
#
_entry.id   AF-A0A8D8C0M4-F1
#
_cell.length_a   1.000
_cell.length_b   1.000
_cell.length_c   1.000
_cell.angle_alpha   90.00
_cell.angle_beta   90.00
_cell.angle_gamma   90.00
#
_symmetry.space_group_name_H-M   'P 1'
#
loop_
_entity.id
_entity.type
_entity.pdbx_description
1 polymer ?
#
loop_
_entity_poly.entity_id
_entity_poly.type
_entity_poly.pdbx_seq_one_letter_code
_entity_poly.pdbx_strand_id
1 'polypeptide(L)'
;PNWSMEAVELCKKFHKDGVVAIDLAGDESMNCESYPGHKKAFEEAVRSNVHRTVHAGEVGPASVVREAVEVLKAERIGHGYHTLEDQNLYKQLLHQNMHFEMCPVSSRLTGACEPDFSKHPLITFKKDKANYSLN
;
A
#
# COMPACT_ATOMS: atom_id res chain seq x y z
N PRO A 1 11.24 6.37 11.99
CA PRO A 1 11.53 7.80 12.26
C PRO A 1 10.50 8.36 13.26
N ASN A 2 10.80 9.46 13.95
CA ASN A 2 9.86 10.05 14.93
C ASN A 2 8.63 10.70 14.27
N TRP A 3 8.76 11.17 13.02
CA TRP A 3 7.68 11.83 12.30
C TRP A 3 6.47 10.94 12.02
N SER A 4 6.60 9.61 12.02
CA SER A 4 5.45 8.72 11.79
C SER A 4 4.44 8.77 12.94
N MET A 5 4.92 8.88 14.18
CA MET A 5 4.03 9.07 15.33
C MET A 5 3.35 10.45 15.27
N GLU A 6 4.09 11.48 14.88
CA GLU A 6 3.50 12.80 14.69
C GLU A 6 2.43 12.79 13.59
N ALA A 7 2.66 12.08 12.48
CA ALA A 7 1.70 11.94 11.39
C ALA A 7 0.37 11.33 11.86
N VAL A 8 0.39 10.22 12.62
CA VAL A 8 -0.86 9.62 13.12
C VAL A 8 -1.57 10.51 14.15
N GLU A 9 -0.84 11.27 14.97
CA GLU A 9 -1.45 12.27 15.86
C GLU A 9 -2.10 13.41 15.09
N LEU A 10 -1.51 13.85 13.97
CA LEU A 10 -2.12 14.82 13.07
C LEU A 10 -3.38 14.24 12.40
N CYS A 11 -3.36 12.97 11.98
CA CYS A 11 -4.56 12.29 11.46
C CYS A 11 -5.70 12.30 12.48
N LYS A 12 -5.42 11.99 13.76
CA LYS A 12 -6.41 12.01 14.85
C LYS A 12 -6.95 13.42 15.07
N LYS A 13 -6.05 14.41 15.14
CA LYS A 13 -6.38 15.82 15.41
C LYS A 13 -7.29 16.40 14.34
N PHE A 14 -7.00 16.14 13.06
CA PHE A 14 -7.69 16.74 11.92
C PHE A 14 -8.71 15.82 11.26
N HIS A 15 -9.18 14.76 11.94
CA HIS A 15 -10.12 13.81 11.34
C HIS A 15 -11.47 14.43 10.94
N LYS A 16 -11.86 15.54 11.58
CA LYS A 16 -13.07 16.31 11.24
C LYS A 16 -12.82 17.41 10.21
N ASP A 17 -11.57 17.62 9.85
CA ASP A 17 -11.11 18.71 8.98
C ASP A 17 -10.57 18.17 7.64
N GLY A 18 -11.02 16.98 7.22
CA GLY A 18 -10.75 16.38 5.91
C GLY A 18 -9.63 15.33 5.88
N VAL A 19 -8.90 15.11 6.97
CA VAL A 19 -7.92 14.01 7.05
C VAL A 19 -8.64 12.70 7.33
N VAL A 20 -8.55 11.72 6.44
CA VAL A 20 -9.32 10.47 6.55
C VAL A 20 -8.47 9.23 6.79
N ALA A 21 -7.16 9.28 6.52
CA ALA A 21 -6.26 8.14 6.60
C ALA A 21 -4.82 8.58 6.87
N ILE A 22 -3.98 7.60 7.24
CA ILE A 22 -2.53 7.69 7.18
C ILE A 22 -2.01 6.86 6.00
N ASP A 23 -0.91 7.31 5.41
CA ASP A 23 -0.17 6.61 4.36
C ASP A 23 1.30 6.43 4.77
N LEU A 24 1.95 5.40 4.22
CA LEU A 24 3.40 5.25 4.21
C LEU A 24 3.88 5.28 2.75
N ALA A 25 4.65 6.32 2.42
CA ALA A 25 5.22 6.55 1.10
C ALA A 25 6.74 6.78 1.19
N GLY A 26 7.41 6.88 0.06
CA GLY A 26 8.86 7.07 -0.04
C GLY A 26 9.55 5.89 -0.69
N ASP A 27 10.81 5.65 -0.33
CA ASP A 27 11.60 4.54 -0.87
C ASP A 27 11.15 3.20 -0.25
N GLU A 28 10.54 2.32 -1.05
CA GLU A 28 10.02 1.01 -0.62
C GLU A 28 11.12 0.01 -0.19
N SER A 29 12.42 0.34 -0.37
CA SER A 29 13.51 -0.46 0.20
C SER A 29 13.62 -0.35 1.72
N MET A 30 12.95 0.64 2.33
CA MET A 30 12.96 0.89 3.77
C MET A 30 11.87 0.08 4.50
N ASN A 31 12.24 -1.05 5.11
CA ASN A 31 11.30 -1.97 5.78
C ASN A 31 11.01 -1.62 7.26
N CYS A 32 9.97 -2.23 7.85
CA CYS A 32 9.58 -1.92 9.24
C CYS A 32 10.56 -2.44 10.29
N GLU A 33 11.38 -3.45 9.96
CA GLU A 33 12.48 -3.89 10.83
C GLU A 33 13.51 -2.77 11.03
N SER A 34 13.86 -2.09 9.95
CA SER A 34 14.80 -0.96 9.96
C SER A 34 14.20 0.30 10.58
N TYR A 35 12.87 0.43 10.56
CA TYR A 35 12.15 1.63 10.98
C TYR A 35 10.94 1.33 11.90
N PRO A 36 11.19 0.94 13.17
CA PRO A 36 10.12 0.56 14.10
C PRO A 36 9.12 1.68 14.42
N GLY A 37 9.44 2.94 14.10
CA GLY A 37 8.52 4.07 14.22
C GLY A 37 7.31 3.98 13.29
N HIS A 38 7.45 3.37 12.10
CA HIS A 38 6.31 3.16 11.19
C HIS A 38 5.33 2.16 11.80
N LYS A 39 5.83 1.02 12.26
CA LYS A 39 5.01 -0.01 12.93
C LYS A 39 4.23 0.58 14.12
N LYS A 40 4.90 1.34 15.00
CA LYS A 40 4.24 1.98 16.16
C LYS A 40 3.12 2.94 15.74
N ALA A 41 3.35 3.74 14.68
CA ALA A 41 2.36 4.67 14.19
C ALA A 41 1.14 3.96 13.60
N PHE A 42 1.34 2.88 12.84
CA PHE A 42 0.23 2.09 12.29
C PHE A 42 -0.50 1.27 13.35
N GLU A 43 0.19 0.76 14.39
CA GLU A 43 -0.46 0.18 15.56
C GLU A 43 -1.37 1.20 16.27
N GLU A 44 -0.92 2.44 16.41
CA GLU A 44 -1.73 3.53 16.94
C GLU A 44 -2.90 3.90 16.01
N ALA A 45 -2.69 3.88 14.69
CA ALA A 45 -3.75 4.12 13.71
C ALA A 45 -4.86 3.06 13.83
N VAL A 46 -4.51 1.79 14.03
CA VAL A 46 -5.48 0.72 14.32
C VAL A 46 -6.24 1.00 15.62
N ARG A 47 -5.55 1.33 16.71
CA ARG A 47 -6.18 1.61 18.02
C ARG A 47 -7.10 2.82 17.99
N SER A 48 -6.74 3.84 17.21
CA SER A 48 -7.48 5.10 17.09
C SER A 48 -8.47 5.12 15.91
N ASN A 49 -8.68 3.98 15.23
CA ASN A 49 -9.58 3.87 14.07
C ASN A 49 -9.28 4.88 12.94
N VAL A 50 -8.01 5.20 12.73
CA VAL A 50 -7.52 5.99 11.58
C VAL A 50 -7.33 5.03 10.41
N HIS A 51 -7.92 5.31 9.25
CA HIS A 51 -7.77 4.45 8.07
C HIS A 51 -6.33 4.37 7.57
N ARG A 52 -5.97 3.26 6.92
CA ARG A 52 -4.57 2.92 6.59
C ARG A 52 -4.44 2.54 5.13
N THR A 53 -3.67 3.32 4.37
CA THR A 53 -3.11 2.90 3.08
C THR A 53 -1.58 2.85 3.20
N VAL A 54 -0.92 2.10 2.32
CA VAL A 54 0.53 1.95 2.30
C VAL A 54 0.98 1.78 0.86
N HIS A 55 1.94 2.59 0.39
CA HIS A 55 2.67 2.31 -0.85
C HIS A 55 3.47 1.03 -0.66
N ALA A 56 3.13 0.00 -1.42
CA ALA A 56 3.85 -1.25 -1.40
C ALA A 56 3.71 -1.97 -2.74
N GLY A 57 4.80 -2.57 -3.19
CA GLY A 57 4.79 -3.32 -4.45
C GLY A 57 4.76 -2.42 -5.67
N GLU A 58 5.09 -1.14 -5.54
CA GLU A 58 5.40 -0.28 -6.68
C GLU A 58 6.72 -0.73 -7.30
N VAL A 59 7.80 -0.67 -6.52
CA VAL A 59 9.17 -1.05 -6.92
C VAL A 59 9.74 -2.15 -6.03
N GLY A 60 9.20 -2.30 -4.82
CA GLY A 60 9.54 -3.35 -3.88
C GLY A 60 8.88 -4.69 -4.24
N PRO A 61 9.44 -5.80 -3.74
CA PRO A 61 8.90 -7.15 -4.00
C PRO A 61 7.57 -7.40 -3.26
N ALA A 62 6.89 -8.49 -3.61
CA ALA A 62 5.67 -8.94 -2.92
C ALA A 62 5.79 -9.04 -1.38
N SER A 63 6.99 -9.24 -0.83
CA SER A 63 7.21 -9.26 0.62
C SER A 63 6.96 -7.91 1.29
N VAL A 64 7.13 -6.79 0.59
CA VAL A 64 6.78 -5.45 1.11
C VAL A 64 5.26 -5.30 1.20
N VAL A 65 4.52 -5.82 0.21
CA VAL A 65 3.05 -5.88 0.27
C VAL A 65 2.59 -6.75 1.42
N ARG A 66 3.23 -7.91 1.64
CA ARG A 66 2.96 -8.78 2.79
C ARG A 66 3.15 -8.03 4.10
N GLU A 67 4.25 -7.30 4.26
CA GLU A 67 4.52 -6.49 5.46
C GLU A 67 3.45 -5.40 5.65
N ALA A 68 3.07 -4.69 4.59
CA ALA A 68 2.01 -3.68 4.64
C ALA A 68 0.69 -4.24 5.16
N VAL A 69 0.30 -5.44 4.70
CA VAL A 69 -0.97 -6.07 5.12
C VAL A 69 -0.86 -6.71 6.49
N GLU A 70 0.17 -7.54 6.73
CA GLU A 70 0.26 -8.38 7.91
C GLU A 70 0.78 -7.62 9.13
N VAL A 71 1.69 -6.66 8.95
CA VAL A 71 2.31 -5.89 10.03
C VAL A 71 1.63 -4.53 10.19
N LEU A 72 1.54 -3.75 9.11
CA LEU A 72 0.99 -2.38 9.15
C LEU A 72 -0.54 -2.35 9.12
N LYS A 73 -1.20 -3.49 8.87
CA LYS A 73 -2.67 -3.61 8.82
C LYS A 73 -3.31 -2.66 7.81
N ALA A 74 -2.66 -2.49 6.67
CA ALA A 74 -3.16 -1.70 5.55
C ALA A 74 -4.55 -2.21 5.10
N GLU A 75 -5.45 -1.27 4.82
CA GLU A 75 -6.79 -1.54 4.28
C GLU A 75 -6.82 -1.39 2.76
N ARG A 76 -5.85 -0.66 2.21
CA ARG A 76 -5.60 -0.46 0.79
C ARG A 76 -4.10 -0.49 0.53
N ILE A 77 -3.72 -0.86 -0.69
CA ILE A 77 -2.33 -0.86 -1.14
C ILE A 77 -2.17 0.18 -2.23
N GLY A 78 -1.30 1.15 -1.99
CA GLY A 78 -0.76 2.05 -3.02
C GLY A 78 0.02 1.23 -4.03
N HIS A 79 -0.35 1.30 -5.31
CA HIS A 79 0.21 0.48 -6.38
C HIS A 79 -0.10 -1.02 -6.27
N GLY A 80 0.78 -1.82 -5.65
CA GLY A 80 0.62 -3.26 -5.49
C GLY A 80 0.90 -4.11 -6.74
N TYR A 81 1.59 -3.58 -7.75
CA TYR A 81 1.93 -4.28 -8.99
C TYR A 81 2.66 -5.61 -8.76
N HIS A 82 3.69 -5.58 -7.92
CA HIS A 82 4.56 -6.72 -7.62
C HIS A 82 3.90 -7.75 -6.68
N THR A 83 2.66 -7.52 -6.22
CA THR A 83 1.87 -8.56 -5.53
C THR A 83 1.74 -9.84 -6.36
N LEU A 84 1.70 -9.71 -7.69
CA LEU A 84 1.57 -10.86 -8.61
C LEU A 84 2.80 -11.80 -8.61
N GLU A 85 3.93 -11.38 -8.07
CA GLU A 85 5.11 -12.24 -7.93
C GLU A 85 4.89 -13.36 -6.90
N ASP A 86 4.00 -13.13 -5.92
CA ASP A 86 3.57 -14.11 -4.95
C ASP A 86 2.08 -14.46 -5.17
N GLN A 87 1.84 -15.54 -5.90
CA GLN A 87 0.50 -15.99 -6.25
C GLN A 87 -0.36 -16.40 -5.03
N ASN A 88 0.27 -16.79 -3.91
CA ASN A 88 -0.48 -17.14 -2.70
C ASN A 88 -0.94 -15.86 -1.99
N LEU A 89 -0.06 -14.87 -1.88
CA LEU A 89 -0.42 -13.54 -1.36
C LEU A 89 -1.52 -12.91 -2.21
N TYR A 90 -1.35 -12.87 -3.53
CA TYR A 90 -2.34 -12.27 -4.43
C TYR A 90 -3.73 -12.91 -4.28
N LYS A 91 -3.81 -14.25 -4.25
CA LYS A 91 -5.09 -14.96 -4.04
C LYS A 91 -5.71 -14.63 -2.68
N GLN A 92 -4.90 -14.55 -1.63
CA GLN A 92 -5.37 -14.15 -0.30
C GLN A 92 -5.97 -12.74 -0.33
N LEU A 93 -5.26 -11.77 -0.92
CA LEU A 93 -5.70 -10.37 -0.98
C LEU A 93 -6.94 -10.20 -1.85
N LEU A 94 -7.05 -10.97 -2.94
CA LEU A 94 -8.24 -11.01 -3.77
C LEU A 94 -9.46 -11.52 -2.99
N HIS A 95 -9.30 -12.60 -2.20
CA HIS A 95 -10.36 -13.13 -1.34
C HIS A 95 -10.76 -12.15 -0.23
N GLN A 96 -9.80 -11.37 0.29
CA GLN A 96 -10.05 -10.32 1.27
C GLN A 96 -10.66 -9.04 0.67
N ASN A 97 -10.88 -9.01 -0.64
CA ASN A 97 -11.33 -7.83 -1.39
C ASN A 97 -10.44 -6.59 -1.15
N MET A 98 -9.13 -6.82 -1.00
CA MET A 98 -8.11 -5.77 -0.85
C MET A 98 -8.22 -4.78 -2.01
N HIS A 99 -8.20 -3.48 -1.69
CA HIS A 99 -8.22 -2.43 -2.70
C HIS A 99 -6.80 -2.07 -3.13
N PHE A 100 -6.57 -1.98 -4.44
CA PHE A 100 -5.30 -1.57 -5.01
C PHE A 100 -5.43 -0.24 -5.76
N GLU A 101 -4.60 0.74 -5.39
CA GLU A 101 -4.62 2.10 -5.93
C GLU A 101 -3.65 2.16 -7.12
N MET A 102 -4.14 1.82 -8.32
CA MET A 102 -3.28 1.65 -9.50
C MET A 102 -3.03 2.99 -10.20
N CYS A 103 -1.79 3.23 -10.62
CA CYS A 103 -1.33 4.49 -11.23
C CYS A 103 -0.59 4.21 -12.55
N PRO A 104 -1.31 3.91 -13.66
CA PRO A 104 -0.69 3.27 -14.84
C PRO A 104 0.29 4.16 -15.62
N VAL A 105 0.11 5.48 -15.58
CA VAL A 105 1.08 6.42 -16.17
C VAL A 105 2.31 6.55 -15.27
N SER A 106 2.09 6.65 -13.95
CA SER A 106 3.16 6.73 -12.96
C SER A 106 4.08 5.51 -13.05
N SER A 107 3.50 4.30 -13.06
CA SER A 107 4.27 3.05 -13.03
C SER A 107 5.21 2.90 -14.23
N ARG A 108 4.82 3.42 -15.39
CA ARG A 108 5.67 3.46 -16.58
C ARG A 108 6.82 4.47 -16.42
N LEU A 109 6.54 5.63 -15.84
CA LEU A 109 7.54 6.71 -15.71
C LEU A 109 8.53 6.47 -14.58
N THR A 110 8.11 5.80 -13.50
CA THR A 110 8.98 5.41 -12.38
C THR A 110 9.77 4.14 -12.67
N GLY A 111 9.44 3.41 -13.75
CA GLY A 111 10.05 2.12 -14.09
C GLY A 111 9.52 0.94 -13.27
N ALA A 112 8.48 1.17 -12.46
CA ALA A 112 7.76 0.15 -11.71
C ALA A 112 7.06 -0.90 -12.58
N CYS A 113 6.72 -0.54 -13.83
CA CYS A 113 6.12 -1.46 -14.80
C CYS A 113 6.75 -1.30 -16.18
N GLU A 114 6.73 -2.40 -16.94
CA GLU A 114 7.21 -2.45 -18.32
C GLU A 114 6.51 -1.41 -19.21
N PRO A 115 7.21 -0.82 -20.21
CA PRO A 115 6.61 0.12 -21.14
C PRO A 115 5.48 -0.47 -22.00
N ASP A 116 5.51 -1.80 -22.20
CA ASP A 116 4.46 -2.53 -22.91
C ASP A 116 3.23 -2.71 -22.01
N PHE A 117 2.25 -1.83 -22.21
CA PHE A 117 1.02 -1.81 -21.42
C PHE A 117 0.20 -3.11 -21.50
N SER A 118 0.37 -3.91 -22.56
CA SER A 118 -0.34 -5.20 -22.68
C SER A 118 0.07 -6.20 -21.59
N LYS A 119 1.24 -5.98 -20.98
CA LYS A 119 1.79 -6.79 -19.88
C LYS A 119 1.57 -6.14 -18.50
N HIS A 120 0.95 -4.97 -18.45
CA HIS A 120 0.77 -4.24 -17.20
C HIS A 120 -0.09 -5.08 -16.21
N PRO A 121 0.29 -5.16 -14.92
CA PRO A 121 -0.44 -5.95 -13.90
C PRO A 121 -1.94 -5.68 -13.86
N LEU A 122 -2.36 -4.42 -14.09
CA LEU A 122 -3.76 -4.01 -14.27
C LEU A 122 -4.59 -4.95 -15.18
N ILE A 123 -3.99 -5.53 -16.22
CA ILE A 123 -4.67 -6.47 -17.13
C ILE A 123 -5.12 -7.74 -16.37
N THR A 124 -4.26 -8.28 -15.51
CA THR A 124 -4.56 -9.41 -14.64
C THR A 124 -5.63 -9.03 -13.61
N PHE A 125 -5.47 -7.89 -12.94
CA PHE A 125 -6.43 -7.42 -11.92
C PHE A 125 -7.82 -7.20 -12.52
N LYS A 126 -7.90 -6.65 -13.74
CA LYS A 126 -9.15 -6.53 -14.50
C LYS A 126 -9.77 -7.90 -14.81
N LYS A 127 -8.97 -8.85 -15.30
CA LYS A 127 -9.43 -10.21 -15.64
C LYS A 127 -10.00 -10.93 -14.42
N ASP A 128 -9.33 -10.78 -13.29
CA ASP A 128 -9.68 -11.45 -12.04
C ASP A 128 -10.77 -10.71 -11.24
N LYS A 129 -11.26 -9.57 -11.77
CA LYS A 129 -12.25 -8.70 -11.12
C LYS A 129 -11.80 -8.23 -9.74
N ALA A 130 -10.51 -7.94 -9.59
CA ALA A 130 -9.95 -7.37 -8.37
C ALA A 130 -10.57 -5.99 -8.07
N ASN A 131 -10.54 -5.61 -6.80
CA ASN A 131 -10.95 -4.29 -6.34
C ASN A 131 -9.79 -3.31 -6.54
N TYR A 132 -9.91 -2.38 -7.48
CA TYR A 132 -8.88 -1.37 -7.75
C TYR A 132 -9.47 -0.03 -8.18
N SER A 133 -8.68 1.04 -8.05
CA SER A 133 -8.94 2.34 -8.66
C SER A 133 -7.90 2.67 -9.73
N LEU A 134 -8.21 3.64 -10.60
CA LEU A 134 -7.24 4.27 -11.49
C LEU A 134 -6.98 5.68 -10.99
N ASN A 135 -5.72 6.00 -10.72
CA ASN A 135 -5.26 7.31 -10.25
C ASN A 135 -4.21 7.90 -11.20
#